data_AF-A0A2E1AQP5-F1
#
_entry.id   AF-A0A2E1AQP5-F1
#
_cell.length_a   1.000
_cell.length_b   1.000
_cell.length_c   1.000
_cell.angle_alpha   90.00
_cell.angle_beta   90.00
_cell.angle_gamma   90.00
#
_symmetry.space_group_name_H-M   'P 1'
#
loop_
_entity.id
_entity.type
_entity.pdbx_description
1 polymer ?
#
loop_
_entity_poly.entity_id
_entity_poly.type
_entity_poly.pdbx_seq_one_letter_code
_entity_poly.pdbx_strand_id
1 'polypeptide(L)'
;MKKLIPALLILIFTSQSFLGQTVPTVHAVGAMKDMGNTYDLKVWLDTLPQKSHLYGMGPYDRMKGEITVVDGIPFHASAFEDGKAVVGQSWDIRSPFFVYSNVPEWEVFNIDGPLNSVEDIQYKVATLAKEKGYDLKEPFAFKVAGEFDQLTVHIVTPRNPEVEGYKPDVKSQKFISKNEKGQLIGFYSEQHQGVFTGSKSFVHVHYLKDDQTFMGHLYKITSGDRSFKIYLPKKNNRVKTGMRVNDTDFSKGRMGHIQNIDLDDLVKFHGHLCDGLVVGHLALQEALNELYPDGLIDRTNTRIVSQPSPCLTDVAIYTTGARYQFNTFYVSKDIDGLFTLQRMDTKKAVTVRMNKGVKPKEIDKLGALAVKGELPACDLDKLKKMEDDFTETLLSTDPGKNFTVSETTDFKWSPVLKNDFIKTDILNKDKEKCNKNNQGK
;
A
#
# COMPACT_ATOMS: atom_id res chain seq x y z
N MET A 1 -27.92 44.70 42.73
CA MET A 1 -27.06 44.55 41.53
C MET A 1 -26.45 43.16 41.54
N LYS A 2 -27.01 42.21 40.76
CA LYS A 2 -26.54 40.83 40.67
C LYS A 2 -25.34 40.78 39.71
N LYS A 3 -24.18 40.31 40.17
CA LYS A 3 -23.00 40.10 39.32
C LYS A 3 -23.19 38.85 38.47
N LEU A 4 -23.19 39.00 37.15
CA LEU A 4 -23.09 37.87 36.21
C LEU A 4 -21.65 37.35 36.19
N ILE A 5 -21.50 36.04 36.32
CA ILE A 5 -20.25 35.31 36.06
C ILE A 5 -20.32 34.80 34.62
N PRO A 6 -19.34 35.10 33.75
CA PRO A 6 -19.36 34.59 32.38
C PRO A 6 -18.89 33.13 32.40
N ALA A 7 -19.74 32.23 31.90
CA ALA A 7 -19.38 30.85 31.65
C ALA A 7 -18.45 30.78 30.43
N LEU A 8 -17.20 30.38 30.65
CA LEU A 8 -16.21 30.15 29.61
C LEU A 8 -16.55 28.83 28.90
N LEU A 9 -17.07 28.90 27.68
CA LEU A 9 -17.24 27.73 26.82
C LEU A 9 -15.86 27.22 26.40
N ILE A 10 -15.45 26.07 26.93
CA ILE A 10 -14.28 25.32 26.46
C ILE A 10 -14.70 24.56 25.21
N LEU A 11 -14.26 25.02 24.03
CA LEU A 11 -14.35 24.24 22.80
C LEU A 11 -13.36 23.08 22.88
N ILE A 12 -13.88 21.87 23.09
CA ILE A 12 -13.11 20.63 22.95
C ILE A 12 -12.93 20.39 21.45
N PHE A 13 -11.75 20.71 20.92
CA PHE A 13 -11.33 20.25 19.60
C PHE A 13 -11.06 18.75 19.71
N THR A 14 -12.04 17.93 19.34
CA THR A 14 -11.79 16.51 19.03
C THR A 14 -10.91 16.47 17.79
N SER A 15 -9.62 16.19 17.95
CA SER A 15 -8.74 15.86 16.84
C SER A 15 -9.23 14.57 16.20
N GLN A 16 -10.05 14.69 15.16
CA GLN A 16 -10.31 13.57 14.27
C GLN A 16 -8.99 13.27 13.56
N SER A 17 -8.37 12.16 13.94
CA SER A 17 -7.28 11.55 13.18
C SER A 17 -7.81 11.24 11.78
N PHE A 18 -7.58 12.15 10.83
CA PHE A 18 -7.87 11.88 9.42
C PHE A 18 -6.97 10.74 8.98
N LEU A 19 -7.53 9.52 8.90
CA LEU A 19 -6.95 8.42 8.14
C LEU A 19 -6.63 8.97 6.74
N GLY A 20 -5.34 8.95 6.38
CA GLY A 20 -4.92 9.30 5.03
C GLY A 20 -5.46 8.23 4.10
N GLN A 21 -6.36 8.59 3.20
CA GLN A 21 -6.89 7.65 2.24
C GLN A 21 -5.86 7.47 1.12
N THR A 22 -5.23 6.29 1.04
CA THR A 22 -4.23 6.00 0.00
C THR A 22 -4.79 4.97 -0.97
N VAL A 23 -4.69 5.25 -2.26
CA VAL A 23 -4.90 4.25 -3.31
C VAL A 23 -3.58 3.54 -3.62
N PRO A 24 -3.60 2.33 -4.19
CA PRO A 24 -2.39 1.70 -4.71
C PRO A 24 -1.59 2.66 -5.60
N THR A 25 -0.29 2.77 -5.32
CA THR A 25 0.60 3.68 -6.03
C THR A 25 0.66 3.34 -7.51
N VAL A 26 0.64 4.37 -8.36
CA VAL A 26 0.90 4.24 -9.79
C VAL A 26 2.36 4.60 -10.05
N HIS A 27 3.05 3.71 -10.75
CA HIS A 27 4.43 3.90 -11.18
C HIS A 27 4.47 4.17 -12.68
N ALA A 28 5.31 5.12 -13.09
CA ALA A 28 5.60 5.41 -14.48
C ALA A 28 7.10 5.29 -14.73
N VAL A 29 7.48 4.55 -15.78
CA VAL A 29 8.87 4.42 -16.24
C VAL A 29 8.94 4.94 -17.67
N GLY A 30 9.89 5.84 -17.96
CA GLY A 30 9.95 6.54 -19.24
C GLY A 30 8.76 7.50 -19.45
N ALA A 31 8.71 8.13 -20.63
CA ALA A 31 7.64 9.04 -20.98
C ALA A 31 7.44 9.12 -22.50
N MET A 32 6.19 9.22 -22.93
CA MET A 32 5.82 9.37 -24.35
C MET A 32 6.50 10.58 -25.01
N LYS A 33 6.61 11.71 -24.30
CA LYS A 33 7.25 12.94 -24.77
C LYS A 33 8.77 12.81 -24.94
N ASP A 34 9.40 11.80 -24.33
CA ASP A 34 10.86 11.65 -24.26
C ASP A 34 11.39 10.53 -25.19
N MET A 35 10.54 9.87 -25.97
CA MET A 35 10.92 8.65 -26.73
C MET A 35 11.94 8.88 -27.87
N GLY A 36 12.10 10.12 -28.35
CA GLY A 36 12.90 10.42 -29.54
C GLY A 36 12.46 9.60 -30.76
N ASN A 37 13.38 9.38 -31.71
CA ASN A 37 13.12 8.60 -32.93
C ASN A 37 13.62 7.15 -32.83
N THR A 38 14.44 6.83 -31.82
CA THR A 38 15.01 5.49 -31.60
C THR A 38 14.14 4.63 -30.70
N TYR A 39 13.20 5.23 -29.96
CA TYR A 39 12.29 4.55 -29.03
C TYR A 39 13.05 3.70 -28.00
N ASP A 40 14.07 4.31 -27.38
CA ASP A 40 14.94 3.61 -26.42
C ASP A 40 14.13 2.93 -25.31
N LEU A 41 14.40 1.64 -25.11
CA LEU A 41 13.71 0.82 -24.12
C LEU A 41 14.12 1.26 -22.71
N LYS A 42 13.12 1.55 -21.87
CA LYS A 42 13.31 2.02 -20.48
C LYS A 42 12.93 0.98 -19.44
N VAL A 43 12.10 0.01 -19.81
CA VAL A 43 11.68 -1.06 -18.91
C VAL A 43 11.69 -2.41 -19.63
N TRP A 44 12.09 -3.44 -18.88
CA TRP A 44 11.89 -4.84 -19.21
C TRP A 44 10.87 -5.40 -18.22
N LEU A 45 9.73 -5.90 -18.71
CA LEU A 45 8.62 -6.27 -17.83
C LEU A 45 8.97 -7.42 -16.88
N ASP A 46 9.90 -8.30 -17.27
CA ASP A 46 10.35 -9.40 -16.40
C ASP A 46 11.06 -8.91 -15.13
N THR A 47 11.62 -7.69 -15.15
CA THR A 47 12.31 -7.11 -13.99
C THR A 47 11.39 -6.34 -13.05
N LEU A 48 10.08 -6.26 -13.34
CA LEU A 48 9.15 -5.55 -12.47
C LEU A 48 9.03 -6.27 -11.11
N PRO A 49 9.13 -5.54 -9.98
CA PRO A 49 8.92 -6.12 -8.67
C PRO A 49 7.44 -6.49 -8.54
N GLN A 50 7.17 -7.68 -7.99
CA GLN A 50 5.82 -8.16 -7.65
C GLN A 50 4.84 -8.23 -8.85
N LYS A 51 4.70 -9.43 -9.41
CA LYS A 51 3.78 -9.69 -10.54
C LYS A 51 2.32 -9.91 -10.10
N SER A 52 2.07 -10.17 -8.81
CA SER A 52 0.72 -10.40 -8.30
C SER A 52 -0.11 -9.11 -8.36
N HIS A 53 -1.33 -9.21 -8.88
CA HIS A 53 -2.26 -8.09 -9.01
C HIS A 53 -1.73 -6.91 -9.81
N LEU A 54 -0.76 -7.16 -10.70
CA LEU A 54 -0.17 -6.12 -11.53
C LEU A 54 -1.13 -5.76 -12.67
N TYR A 55 -1.42 -4.48 -12.80
CA TYR A 55 -2.08 -3.89 -13.97
C TYR A 55 -1.11 -2.91 -14.60
N GLY A 56 -1.06 -2.85 -15.93
CA GLY A 56 -0.14 -1.95 -16.60
C GLY A 56 -0.36 -1.86 -18.10
N MET A 57 0.20 -0.83 -18.72
CA MET A 57 0.12 -0.63 -20.17
C MET A 57 1.24 0.25 -20.70
N GLY A 58 1.52 0.10 -21.99
CA GLY A 58 2.50 0.88 -22.74
C GLY A 58 2.74 0.25 -24.12
N PRO A 59 3.54 0.87 -24.98
CA PRO A 59 3.89 0.30 -26.27
C PRO A 59 4.78 -0.94 -26.12
N TYR A 60 4.63 -1.89 -27.04
CA TYR A 60 5.49 -3.05 -27.13
C TYR A 60 6.78 -2.71 -27.88
N ASP A 61 7.92 -2.92 -27.22
CA ASP A 61 9.27 -2.70 -27.75
C ASP A 61 9.39 -1.30 -28.35
N ARG A 62 10.16 -1.11 -29.42
CA ARG A 62 10.31 0.15 -30.16
C ARG A 62 9.06 0.52 -31.00
N MET A 63 7.90 0.63 -30.34
CA MET A 63 6.59 0.95 -30.95
C MET A 63 6.08 -0.11 -31.94
N LYS A 64 6.38 -1.40 -31.71
CA LYS A 64 5.95 -2.51 -32.60
C LYS A 64 4.61 -3.15 -32.20
N GLY A 65 3.89 -2.53 -31.27
CA GLY A 65 2.64 -3.06 -30.75
C GLY A 65 2.20 -2.41 -29.45
N GLU A 66 1.28 -3.08 -28.76
CA GLU A 66 0.74 -2.66 -27.47
C GLU A 66 1.05 -3.70 -26.38
N ILE A 67 1.21 -3.26 -25.15
CA ILE A 67 1.29 -4.09 -23.94
C ILE A 67 0.09 -3.77 -23.05
N THR A 68 -0.53 -4.81 -22.48
CA THR A 68 -1.46 -4.70 -21.36
C THR A 68 -1.21 -5.82 -20.39
N VAL A 69 -1.03 -5.48 -19.12
CA VAL A 69 -0.96 -6.45 -18.03
C VAL A 69 -2.29 -6.37 -17.28
N VAL A 70 -2.92 -7.53 -17.06
CA VAL A 70 -4.18 -7.63 -16.31
C VAL A 70 -4.00 -8.69 -15.24
N ASP A 71 -4.09 -8.27 -13.98
CA ASP A 71 -3.97 -9.14 -12.79
C ASP A 71 -2.75 -10.09 -12.82
N GLY A 72 -1.60 -9.56 -13.25
CA GLY A 72 -0.37 -10.33 -13.37
C GLY A 72 -0.25 -11.20 -14.61
N ILE A 73 -1.10 -11.02 -15.63
CA ILE A 73 -0.99 -11.69 -16.92
C ILE A 73 -0.54 -10.67 -17.98
N PRO A 74 0.67 -10.81 -18.57
CA PRO A 74 1.19 -9.85 -19.53
C PRO A 74 0.81 -10.22 -20.96
N PHE A 75 -0.03 -9.40 -21.58
CA PHE A 75 -0.37 -9.49 -23.00
C PHE A 75 0.44 -8.49 -23.82
N HIS A 76 0.81 -8.89 -25.04
CA HIS A 76 1.28 -7.99 -26.06
C HIS A 76 0.59 -8.28 -27.39
N ALA A 77 0.37 -7.25 -28.20
CA ALA A 77 -0.19 -7.40 -29.55
C ALA A 77 0.64 -6.66 -30.59
N SER A 78 0.82 -7.29 -31.75
CA SER A 78 1.48 -6.69 -32.92
C SER A 78 0.57 -6.80 -34.15
N ALA A 79 0.69 -5.85 -35.07
CA ALA A 79 -0.09 -5.80 -36.31
C ALA A 79 0.82 -5.54 -37.52
N PHE A 80 1.63 -6.53 -37.89
CA PHE A 80 2.60 -6.40 -39.00
C PHE A 80 1.99 -6.69 -40.37
N GLU A 81 0.95 -7.52 -40.44
CA GLU A 81 0.17 -7.78 -41.65
C GLU A 81 -1.10 -6.91 -41.65
N ASP A 82 -1.55 -6.47 -42.82
CA ASP A 82 -2.74 -5.61 -42.91
C ASP A 82 -4.00 -6.35 -42.44
N GLY A 83 -4.78 -5.73 -41.56
CA GLY A 83 -6.00 -6.30 -41.01
C GLY A 83 -5.80 -7.48 -40.04
N LYS A 84 -4.55 -7.80 -39.65
CA LYS A 84 -4.24 -8.96 -38.81
C LYS A 84 -3.48 -8.54 -37.55
N ALA A 85 -4.08 -8.80 -36.41
CA ALA A 85 -3.45 -8.69 -35.10
C ALA A 85 -2.97 -10.07 -34.63
N VAL A 86 -1.80 -10.10 -34.00
CA VAL A 86 -1.24 -11.27 -33.32
C VAL A 86 -1.08 -10.91 -31.86
N VAL A 87 -1.70 -11.69 -30.97
CA VAL A 87 -1.60 -11.52 -29.51
C VAL A 87 -0.77 -12.65 -28.93
N GLY A 88 0.14 -12.30 -28.04
CA GLY A 88 0.95 -13.25 -27.27
C GLY A 88 0.96 -12.90 -25.78
N GLN A 89 1.41 -13.86 -24.96
CA GLN A 89 1.65 -13.66 -23.55
C GLN A 89 3.10 -13.95 -23.22
N SER A 90 3.80 -12.97 -22.63
CA SER A 90 5.21 -13.12 -22.24
C SER A 90 5.61 -12.02 -21.27
N TRP A 91 6.45 -12.36 -20.29
CA TRP A 91 7.15 -11.38 -19.46
C TRP A 91 8.41 -10.83 -20.13
N ASP A 92 8.95 -11.54 -21.11
CA ASP A 92 10.11 -11.11 -21.89
C ASP A 92 9.71 -10.12 -22.99
N ILE A 93 9.17 -8.98 -22.55
CA ILE A 93 8.76 -7.85 -23.38
C ILE A 93 9.27 -6.56 -22.74
N ARG A 94 9.60 -5.60 -23.59
CA ARG A 94 10.23 -4.34 -23.20
C ARG A 94 9.40 -3.16 -23.69
N SER A 95 9.59 -1.99 -23.09
CA SER A 95 8.89 -0.77 -23.52
C SER A 95 9.73 0.49 -23.34
N PRO A 96 9.61 1.51 -24.21
CA PRO A 96 10.16 2.85 -24.01
C PRO A 96 9.43 3.64 -22.92
N PHE A 97 8.16 3.36 -22.66
CA PHE A 97 7.46 3.89 -21.49
C PHE A 97 6.36 2.93 -20.99
N PHE A 98 6.14 2.88 -19.69
CA PHE A 98 5.18 1.95 -19.12
C PHE A 98 4.60 2.51 -17.83
N VAL A 99 3.29 2.38 -17.68
CA VAL A 99 2.58 2.71 -16.44
C VAL A 99 2.06 1.43 -15.81
N TYR A 100 2.18 1.30 -14.50
CA TYR A 100 1.69 0.14 -13.78
C TYR A 100 1.29 0.44 -12.33
N SER A 101 0.46 -0.43 -11.77
CA SER A 101 0.08 -0.43 -10.36
C SER A 101 -0.31 -1.84 -9.92
N ASN A 102 0.03 -2.21 -8.69
CA ASN A 102 -0.43 -3.45 -8.08
C ASN A 102 -1.75 -3.18 -7.33
N VAL A 103 -2.87 -3.64 -7.89
CA VAL A 103 -4.22 -3.38 -7.36
C VAL A 103 -4.82 -4.67 -6.81
N PRO A 104 -4.59 -4.99 -5.52
CA PRO A 104 -5.04 -6.26 -4.93
C PRO A 104 -6.57 -6.35 -4.81
N GLU A 105 -7.22 -5.21 -4.58
CA GLU A 105 -8.66 -5.14 -4.36
C GLU A 105 -9.29 -3.98 -5.15
N TRP A 106 -10.51 -4.22 -5.62
CA TRP A 106 -11.30 -3.26 -6.38
C TRP A 106 -12.61 -2.97 -5.64
N GLU A 107 -12.96 -1.69 -5.51
CA GLU A 107 -14.32 -1.25 -5.22
C GLU A 107 -15.13 -1.21 -6.52
N VAL A 108 -16.32 -1.81 -6.50
CA VAL A 108 -17.18 -1.95 -7.69
C VAL A 108 -18.36 -1.01 -7.58
N PHE A 109 -18.59 -0.24 -8.64
CA PHE A 109 -19.69 0.70 -8.76
C PHE A 109 -20.45 0.47 -10.06
N ASN A 110 -21.76 0.70 -10.03
CA ASN A 110 -22.55 0.76 -11.25
C ASN A 110 -22.63 2.20 -11.73
N ILE A 111 -22.46 2.40 -13.03
CA ILE A 111 -22.74 3.67 -13.70
C ILE A 111 -23.76 3.44 -14.80
N ASP A 112 -24.72 4.34 -14.90
CA ASP A 112 -25.75 4.31 -15.93
C ASP A 112 -25.39 5.21 -17.11
N GLY A 113 -26.02 4.92 -18.24
CA GLY A 113 -25.92 5.70 -19.46
C GLY A 113 -24.72 5.35 -20.34
N PRO A 114 -24.77 5.74 -21.61
CA PRO A 114 -23.83 5.30 -22.62
C PRO A 114 -22.39 5.77 -22.38
N LEU A 115 -21.46 5.03 -22.97
CA LEU A 115 -20.06 5.40 -23.22
C LEU A 115 -19.89 5.60 -24.72
N ASN A 116 -19.82 6.85 -25.19
CA ASN A 116 -19.73 7.17 -26.62
C ASN A 116 -18.32 7.62 -27.06
N SER A 117 -17.41 7.77 -26.11
CA SER A 117 -16.05 8.25 -26.37
C SER A 117 -15.09 7.89 -25.24
N VAL A 118 -13.79 8.06 -25.47
CA VAL A 118 -12.77 7.93 -24.42
C VAL A 118 -12.89 9.09 -23.42
N GLU A 119 -13.31 10.26 -23.90
CA GLU A 119 -13.61 11.45 -23.11
C GLU A 119 -14.79 11.22 -22.15
N ASP A 120 -15.82 10.49 -22.58
CA ASP A 120 -16.95 10.09 -21.72
C ASP A 120 -16.49 9.17 -20.59
N ILE A 121 -15.60 8.22 -20.90
CA ILE A 121 -15.00 7.33 -19.89
C ILE A 121 -14.22 8.16 -18.88
N GLN A 122 -13.36 9.08 -19.35
CA GLN A 122 -12.61 9.99 -18.49
C GLN A 122 -13.55 10.77 -17.56
N TYR A 123 -14.60 11.39 -18.12
CA TYR A 123 -15.55 12.19 -17.36
C TYR A 123 -16.27 11.36 -16.30
N LYS A 124 -16.78 10.17 -16.67
CA LYS A 124 -17.51 9.29 -15.74
C LYS A 124 -16.61 8.73 -14.65
N VAL A 125 -15.38 8.30 -14.99
CA VAL A 125 -14.39 7.83 -14.02
C VAL A 125 -14.01 8.94 -13.05
N ALA A 126 -13.69 10.14 -13.54
CA ALA A 126 -13.33 11.28 -12.69
C ALA A 126 -14.48 11.71 -11.78
N THR A 127 -15.71 11.76 -12.31
CA THR A 127 -16.91 12.12 -11.55
C THR A 127 -17.16 11.12 -10.44
N LEU A 128 -17.19 9.83 -10.77
CA LEU A 128 -17.37 8.75 -9.79
C LEU A 128 -16.25 8.75 -8.74
N ALA A 129 -14.99 8.88 -9.15
CA ALA A 129 -13.85 8.92 -8.25
C ALA A 129 -13.97 10.09 -7.27
N LYS A 130 -14.29 11.29 -7.75
CA LYS A 130 -14.53 12.46 -6.88
C LYS A 130 -15.70 12.25 -5.92
N GLU A 131 -16.83 11.74 -6.39
CA GLU A 131 -18.01 11.44 -5.55
C GLU A 131 -17.70 10.40 -4.47
N LYS A 132 -16.84 9.43 -4.78
CA LYS A 132 -16.38 8.42 -3.84
C LYS A 132 -15.18 8.85 -3.01
N GLY A 133 -14.74 10.10 -3.10
CA GLY A 133 -13.69 10.68 -2.25
C GLY A 133 -12.26 10.28 -2.62
N TYR A 134 -12.01 9.92 -3.88
CA TYR A 134 -10.65 9.76 -4.41
C TYR A 134 -10.05 11.14 -4.71
N ASP A 135 -8.77 11.34 -4.42
CA ASP A 135 -8.06 12.56 -4.80
C ASP A 135 -7.65 12.48 -6.28
N LEU A 136 -8.26 13.31 -7.13
CA LEU A 136 -7.97 13.35 -8.56
C LEU A 136 -6.57 13.87 -8.90
N LYS A 137 -5.88 14.48 -7.93
CA LYS A 137 -4.48 14.86 -8.09
C LYS A 137 -3.57 13.64 -8.09
N GLU A 138 -3.97 12.56 -7.44
CA GLU A 138 -3.22 11.31 -7.39
C GLU A 138 -3.61 10.40 -8.58
N PRO A 139 -2.64 9.81 -9.29
CA PRO A 139 -2.94 8.87 -10.36
C PRO A 139 -3.51 7.55 -9.80
N PHE A 140 -4.42 6.91 -10.54
CA PHE A 140 -4.98 5.61 -10.18
C PHE A 140 -5.36 4.76 -11.40
N ALA A 141 -5.32 3.43 -11.25
CA ALA A 141 -5.85 2.50 -12.25
C ALA A 141 -7.37 2.39 -12.14
N PHE A 142 -8.07 2.05 -13.23
CA PHE A 142 -9.50 1.75 -13.21
C PHE A 142 -9.83 0.61 -14.19
N LYS A 143 -10.97 -0.04 -14.01
CA LYS A 143 -11.53 -0.95 -15.02
C LYS A 143 -12.98 -0.63 -15.33
N VAL A 144 -13.40 -0.96 -16.55
CA VAL A 144 -14.81 -0.96 -16.94
C VAL A 144 -15.12 -2.31 -17.57
N ALA A 145 -16.04 -3.07 -16.98
CA ALA A 145 -16.46 -4.35 -17.54
C ALA A 145 -17.89 -4.25 -18.09
N GLY A 146 -18.10 -4.81 -19.28
CA GLY A 146 -19.42 -4.81 -19.90
C GLY A 146 -19.42 -5.30 -21.34
N GLU A 147 -20.56 -5.08 -21.99
CA GLU A 147 -20.78 -5.34 -23.40
C GLU A 147 -20.81 -4.01 -24.16
N PHE A 148 -20.08 -3.92 -25.26
CA PHE A 148 -19.90 -2.70 -26.04
C PHE A 148 -20.41 -2.91 -27.46
N ASP A 149 -21.34 -2.06 -27.92
CA ASP A 149 -21.94 -2.14 -29.26
C ASP A 149 -20.91 -2.03 -30.38
N GLN A 150 -19.93 -1.14 -30.20
CA GLN A 150 -18.82 -0.99 -31.13
C GLN A 150 -17.56 -0.52 -30.41
N LEU A 151 -16.44 -1.15 -30.75
CA LEU A 151 -15.11 -0.74 -30.33
C LEU A 151 -14.25 -0.52 -31.56
N THR A 152 -13.46 0.56 -31.56
CA THR A 152 -12.29 0.67 -32.42
C THR A 152 -11.06 0.62 -31.53
N VAL A 153 -10.26 -0.41 -31.71
CA VAL A 153 -8.98 -0.60 -31.00
C VAL A 153 -7.87 -0.39 -32.02
N HIS A 154 -6.81 0.31 -31.63
CA HIS A 154 -5.62 0.39 -32.48
C HIS A 154 -4.45 -0.36 -31.86
N ILE A 155 -3.56 -0.82 -32.75
CA ILE A 155 -2.25 -1.36 -32.40
C ILE A 155 -1.23 -0.52 -33.15
N VAL A 156 -0.32 0.14 -32.43
CA VAL A 156 0.77 0.89 -33.08
C VAL A 156 1.69 -0.05 -33.86
N THR A 157 2.21 0.47 -34.96
CA THR A 157 3.18 -0.21 -35.81
C THR A 157 4.51 0.55 -35.76
N PRO A 158 5.64 -0.16 -36.01
CA PRO A 158 6.95 0.46 -35.90
C PRO A 158 7.07 1.69 -36.80
N ARG A 159 7.74 2.72 -36.28
CA ARG A 159 7.95 4.00 -36.96
C ARG A 159 9.40 4.21 -37.42
N ASN A 160 10.30 3.33 -37.01
CA ASN A 160 11.70 3.32 -37.40
C ASN A 160 11.93 2.19 -38.42
N PRO A 161 12.52 2.47 -39.60
CA PRO A 161 12.84 1.46 -40.62
C PRO A 161 13.68 0.28 -40.15
N GLU A 162 14.45 0.43 -39.08
CA GLU A 162 15.30 -0.62 -38.50
C GLU A 162 14.52 -1.62 -37.63
N VAL A 163 13.23 -1.35 -37.35
CA VAL A 163 12.40 -2.19 -36.48
C VAL A 163 11.52 -3.10 -37.34
N GLU A 164 11.53 -4.40 -37.00
CA GLU A 164 10.71 -5.42 -37.66
C GLU A 164 9.23 -5.02 -37.70
N GLY A 165 8.62 -5.16 -38.89
CA GLY A 165 7.22 -4.81 -39.12
C GLY A 165 6.99 -3.36 -39.55
N TYR A 166 8.06 -2.57 -39.75
CA TYR A 166 7.96 -1.21 -40.27
C TYR A 166 7.30 -1.17 -41.66
N LYS A 167 6.37 -0.24 -41.84
CA LYS A 167 5.78 0.11 -43.12
C LYS A 167 5.76 1.63 -43.25
N PRO A 168 6.22 2.20 -44.39
CA PRO A 168 6.11 3.63 -44.63
C PRO A 168 4.69 4.14 -44.42
N ASP A 169 4.56 5.27 -43.72
CA ASP A 169 3.30 5.99 -43.46
C ASP A 169 2.20 5.25 -42.67
N VAL A 170 2.42 4.00 -42.25
CA VAL A 170 1.51 3.25 -41.38
C VAL A 170 2.03 3.31 -39.94
N LYS A 171 1.42 4.18 -39.11
CA LYS A 171 1.80 4.36 -37.69
C LYS A 171 1.00 3.51 -36.71
N SER A 172 -0.11 2.94 -37.17
CA SER A 172 -1.01 2.07 -36.40
C SER A 172 -2.02 1.41 -37.33
N GLN A 173 -2.52 0.24 -36.96
CA GLN A 173 -3.70 -0.37 -37.58
C GLN A 173 -4.91 -0.29 -36.65
N LYS A 174 -6.12 -0.17 -37.22
CA LYS A 174 -7.38 -0.07 -36.48
C LYS A 174 -8.23 -1.31 -36.71
N PHE A 175 -8.77 -1.85 -35.63
CA PHE A 175 -9.62 -3.03 -35.62
C PHE A 175 -10.98 -2.63 -35.07
N ILE A 176 -12.03 -2.91 -35.84
CA ILE A 176 -13.41 -2.60 -35.48
C ILE A 176 -14.11 -3.89 -35.09
N SER A 177 -14.67 -3.92 -33.90
CA SER A 177 -15.47 -5.05 -33.41
C SER A 177 -16.84 -4.54 -32.94
N LYS A 178 -17.87 -5.39 -33.00
CA LYS A 178 -19.25 -5.04 -32.66
C LYS A 178 -19.84 -6.05 -31.68
N ASN A 179 -20.66 -5.56 -30.75
CA ASN A 179 -21.33 -6.36 -29.72
C ASN A 179 -20.34 -7.25 -28.94
N GLU A 180 -19.23 -6.64 -28.53
CA GLU A 180 -18.14 -7.37 -27.87
C GLU A 180 -18.25 -7.29 -26.36
N LYS A 181 -17.98 -8.42 -25.70
CA LYS A 181 -17.82 -8.49 -24.25
C LYS A 181 -16.34 -8.48 -23.89
N GLY A 182 -16.02 -7.65 -22.91
CA GLY A 182 -14.65 -7.48 -22.48
C GLY A 182 -14.53 -6.50 -21.33
N GLN A 183 -13.28 -6.11 -21.11
CA GLN A 183 -12.91 -5.14 -20.10
C GLN A 183 -12.04 -4.05 -20.69
N LEU A 184 -12.31 -2.82 -20.26
CA LEU A 184 -11.41 -1.69 -20.41
C LEU A 184 -10.52 -1.63 -19.18
N ILE A 185 -9.21 -1.52 -19.39
CA ILE A 185 -8.23 -1.27 -18.34
C ILE A 185 -7.68 0.11 -18.59
N GLY A 186 -7.69 0.97 -17.58
CA GLY A 186 -7.26 2.35 -17.72
C GLY A 186 -6.41 2.86 -16.57
N PHE A 187 -5.68 3.93 -16.83
CA PHE A 187 -5.05 4.76 -15.81
C PHE A 187 -5.57 6.19 -15.94
N TYR A 188 -5.98 6.80 -14.82
CA TYR A 188 -6.37 8.20 -14.72
C TYR A 188 -5.23 9.02 -14.09
N SER A 189 -4.94 10.20 -14.64
CA SER A 189 -4.03 11.16 -14.03
C SER A 189 -4.12 12.56 -14.68
N GLU A 190 -4.26 13.59 -13.86
CA GLU A 190 -4.17 15.00 -14.28
C GLU A 190 -2.72 15.49 -14.43
N GLN A 191 -1.75 14.76 -13.86
CA GLN A 191 -0.33 15.18 -13.79
C GLN A 191 0.59 14.52 -14.84
N HIS A 192 0.10 13.57 -15.64
CA HIS A 192 0.94 12.68 -16.46
C HIS A 192 0.65 12.75 -17.97
N GLN A 193 0.13 13.89 -18.42
CA GLN A 193 -0.06 14.18 -19.85
C GLN A 193 1.28 14.19 -20.59
N GLY A 194 1.35 13.42 -21.68
CA GLY A 194 2.59 13.22 -22.42
C GLY A 194 3.61 12.33 -21.71
N VAL A 195 3.28 11.75 -20.55
CA VAL A 195 4.10 10.72 -19.89
C VAL A 195 3.55 9.35 -20.24
N PHE A 196 2.39 8.99 -19.69
CA PHE A 196 1.68 7.77 -20.06
C PHE A 196 0.27 8.02 -20.55
N THR A 197 -0.29 9.23 -20.41
CA THR A 197 -1.53 9.62 -21.08
C THR A 197 -1.25 10.50 -22.30
N GLY A 198 -2.23 10.62 -23.20
CA GLY A 198 -2.13 11.54 -24.33
C GLY A 198 -2.01 13.01 -23.87
N SER A 199 -1.42 13.88 -24.69
CA SER A 199 -1.21 15.30 -24.36
C SER A 199 -2.48 16.12 -24.10
N LYS A 200 -3.66 15.56 -24.45
CA LYS A 200 -4.98 16.18 -24.27
C LYS A 200 -5.97 15.30 -23.50
N SER A 201 -5.49 14.24 -22.85
CA SER A 201 -6.33 13.32 -22.08
C SER A 201 -5.70 13.00 -20.73
N PHE A 202 -6.56 12.82 -19.73
CA PHE A 202 -6.21 12.34 -18.40
C PHE A 202 -6.36 10.83 -18.26
N VAL A 203 -6.77 10.12 -19.32
CA VAL A 203 -6.84 8.67 -19.32
C VAL A 203 -5.95 8.04 -20.38
N HIS A 204 -5.44 6.86 -20.09
CA HIS A 204 -4.89 5.92 -21.06
C HIS A 204 -5.67 4.63 -20.90
N VAL A 205 -6.33 4.15 -21.96
CA VAL A 205 -7.26 3.02 -21.89
C VAL A 205 -6.94 1.98 -22.94
N HIS A 206 -6.82 0.73 -22.51
CA HIS A 206 -6.71 -0.45 -23.37
C HIS A 206 -7.97 -1.30 -23.25
N TYR A 207 -8.29 -2.05 -24.30
CA TYR A 207 -9.34 -3.06 -24.32
C TYR A 207 -8.71 -4.46 -24.25
N LEU A 208 -9.33 -5.36 -23.49
CA LEU A 208 -9.06 -6.80 -23.49
C LEU A 208 -10.39 -7.53 -23.63
N LYS A 209 -10.49 -8.38 -24.66
CA LYS A 209 -11.66 -9.22 -24.91
C LYS A 209 -11.78 -10.30 -23.83
N ASP A 210 -13.01 -10.73 -23.50
CA ASP A 210 -13.26 -11.71 -22.43
C ASP A 210 -12.57 -13.06 -22.65
N ASP A 211 -12.50 -13.54 -23.89
CA ASP A 211 -11.78 -14.77 -24.27
C ASP A 211 -10.26 -14.58 -24.38
N GLN A 212 -9.77 -13.37 -24.11
CA GLN A 212 -8.37 -12.96 -24.12
C GLN A 212 -7.68 -13.11 -25.48
N THR A 213 -8.42 -13.31 -26.58
CA THR A 213 -7.82 -13.52 -27.90
C THR A 213 -7.41 -12.21 -28.58
N PHE A 214 -7.85 -11.06 -28.06
CA PHE A 214 -7.59 -9.75 -28.64
C PHE A 214 -7.43 -8.66 -27.58
N MET A 215 -6.44 -7.79 -27.78
CA MET A 215 -6.19 -6.62 -26.95
C MET A 215 -5.55 -5.48 -27.75
N GLY A 216 -5.60 -4.27 -27.20
CA GLY A 216 -4.91 -3.11 -27.76
C GLY A 216 -5.40 -1.79 -27.16
N HIS A 217 -4.92 -0.67 -27.70
CA HIS A 217 -5.28 0.66 -27.21
C HIS A 217 -6.67 1.08 -27.70
N LEU A 218 -7.52 1.58 -26.81
CA LEU A 218 -8.88 2.00 -27.15
C LEU A 218 -8.86 3.32 -27.93
N TYR A 219 -9.41 3.33 -29.14
CA TYR A 219 -9.50 4.52 -29.99
C TYR A 219 -10.91 5.12 -30.04
N LYS A 220 -11.95 4.30 -30.17
CA LYS A 220 -13.37 4.72 -30.14
C LYS A 220 -14.23 3.66 -29.49
N ILE A 221 -15.36 4.09 -28.93
CA ILE A 221 -16.32 3.22 -28.24
C ILE A 221 -17.74 3.75 -28.42
N THR A 222 -18.69 2.85 -28.57
CA THR A 222 -20.12 3.11 -28.33
C THR A 222 -20.69 1.91 -27.60
N SER A 223 -21.47 2.12 -26.55
CA SER A 223 -21.93 1.04 -25.69
C SER A 223 -23.46 0.90 -25.59
N GLY A 224 -24.20 1.79 -26.26
CA GLY A 224 -25.65 1.90 -26.09
C GLY A 224 -26.03 2.37 -24.69
N ASP A 225 -27.33 2.58 -24.46
CA ASP A 225 -27.86 2.99 -23.17
C ASP A 225 -27.96 1.78 -22.23
N ARG A 226 -26.88 1.53 -21.48
CA ARG A 226 -26.71 0.38 -20.57
C ARG A 226 -26.01 0.80 -19.29
N SER A 227 -26.10 -0.03 -18.26
CA SER A 227 -25.31 0.11 -17.03
C SER A 227 -24.00 -0.67 -17.13
N PHE A 228 -22.91 -0.08 -16.64
CA PHE A 228 -21.57 -0.68 -16.62
C PHE A 228 -21.05 -0.80 -15.20
N LYS A 229 -20.19 -1.80 -14.98
CA LYS A 229 -19.41 -1.90 -13.75
C LYS A 229 -18.10 -1.13 -13.93
N ILE A 230 -17.93 -0.05 -13.16
CA ILE A 230 -16.64 0.61 -12.98
C ILE A 230 -15.98 0.08 -11.72
N TYR A 231 -14.71 -0.24 -11.83
CA TYR A 231 -13.86 -0.69 -10.75
C TYR A 231 -12.85 0.41 -10.45
N LEU A 232 -12.85 0.92 -9.23
CA LEU A 232 -11.80 1.80 -8.72
C LEU A 232 -10.96 1.03 -7.69
N PRO A 233 -9.67 1.35 -7.51
CA PRO A 233 -8.82 0.65 -6.56
C PRO A 233 -9.39 0.85 -5.16
N LYS A 234 -9.59 -0.23 -4.41
CA LYS A 234 -10.08 -0.10 -3.04
C LYS A 234 -9.14 0.81 -2.26
N LYS A 235 -9.73 1.80 -1.60
CA LYS A 235 -8.95 2.79 -0.87
C LYS A 235 -8.43 2.14 0.40
N ASN A 236 -7.11 2.10 0.54
CA ASN A 236 -6.48 1.64 1.76
C ASN A 236 -6.50 2.81 2.74
N ASN A 237 -7.28 2.68 3.80
CA ASN A 237 -7.19 3.59 4.94
C ASN A 237 -5.93 3.21 5.74
N ARG A 238 -4.74 3.41 5.16
CA ARG A 238 -3.52 3.09 5.89
C ARG A 238 -3.31 4.09 7.01
N VAL A 239 -3.12 3.57 8.22
CA VAL A 239 -2.80 4.35 9.40
C VAL A 239 -1.49 5.11 9.15
N LYS A 240 -1.45 6.38 9.53
CA LYS A 240 -0.21 7.16 9.52
C LYS A 240 0.70 6.68 10.64
N THR A 241 1.80 6.04 10.28
CA THR A 241 2.76 5.45 11.22
C THR A 241 3.89 6.39 11.62
N GLY A 242 4.07 7.51 10.91
CA GLY A 242 5.10 8.49 11.23
C GLY A 242 4.92 9.20 12.59
N MET A 243 6.03 9.42 13.30
CA MET A 243 6.09 10.16 14.57
C MET A 243 7.19 11.23 14.52
N ARG A 244 6.89 12.40 15.10
CA ARG A 244 7.87 13.49 15.27
C ARG A 244 8.58 13.35 16.60
N VAL A 245 9.89 13.22 16.56
CA VAL A 245 10.73 13.09 17.75
C VAL A 245 11.73 14.24 17.86
N ASN A 246 12.11 14.59 19.08
CA ASN A 246 13.09 15.62 19.41
C ASN A 246 14.22 15.00 20.24
N ASP A 247 15.44 15.14 19.74
CA ASP A 247 16.67 14.69 20.37
C ASP A 247 17.65 15.86 20.58
N THR A 248 18.78 15.59 21.22
CA THR A 248 19.92 16.52 21.27
C THR A 248 20.64 16.60 19.93
N ASP A 249 21.09 17.79 19.53
CA ASP A 249 21.81 18.05 18.27
C ASP A 249 23.21 17.41 18.18
N PHE A 250 23.80 17.01 19.31
CA PHE A 250 24.99 16.14 19.37
C PHE A 250 25.14 15.48 20.75
N SER A 251 26.22 14.70 20.97
CA SER A 251 26.47 13.94 22.21
C SER A 251 26.52 14.74 23.52
N LYS A 252 26.69 16.06 23.46
CA LYS A 252 26.62 16.99 24.62
C LYS A 252 25.72 18.19 24.29
N GLY A 253 24.78 17.95 23.40
CA GLY A 253 24.03 18.94 22.66
C GLY A 253 22.85 19.55 23.39
N ARG A 254 22.30 20.56 22.75
CA ARG A 254 21.02 21.16 23.15
C ARG A 254 19.90 20.40 22.45
N MET A 255 18.69 20.46 23.01
CA MET A 255 17.49 20.00 22.32
C MET A 255 17.30 20.77 21.00
N GLY A 256 16.68 20.13 20.02
CA GLY A 256 16.32 20.77 18.75
C GLY A 256 16.54 19.92 17.51
N HIS A 257 17.06 18.69 17.65
CA HIS A 257 17.21 17.77 16.53
C HIS A 257 15.89 17.03 16.27
N ILE A 258 15.02 17.68 15.51
CA ILE A 258 13.68 17.17 15.20
C ILE A 258 13.73 16.27 13.97
N GLN A 259 13.21 15.06 14.10
CA GLN A 259 13.17 14.06 13.05
C GLN A 259 11.78 13.44 12.92
N ASN A 260 11.45 12.95 11.73
CA ASN A 260 10.34 12.03 11.52
C ASN A 260 10.91 10.61 11.53
N ILE A 261 10.36 9.75 12.36
CA ILE A 261 10.62 8.31 12.32
C ILE A 261 9.35 7.58 11.89
N ASP A 262 9.49 6.48 11.15
CA ASP A 262 8.36 5.69 10.67
C ASP A 262 8.53 4.19 10.98
N LEU A 263 7.46 3.42 10.80
CA LEU A 263 7.46 1.96 10.92
C LEU A 263 8.52 1.33 9.99
N ASP A 264 8.73 1.88 8.79
CA ASP A 264 9.76 1.39 7.87
C ASP A 264 11.18 1.54 8.43
N ASP A 265 11.45 2.58 9.21
CA ASP A 265 12.76 2.74 9.86
C ASP A 265 12.93 1.77 11.03
N LEU A 266 11.84 1.50 11.73
CA LEU A 266 11.79 0.46 12.75
C LEU A 266 11.97 -0.95 12.16
N VAL A 267 11.40 -1.22 10.97
CA VAL A 267 11.62 -2.47 10.22
C VAL A 267 13.09 -2.62 9.84
N LYS A 268 13.77 -1.55 9.42
CA LYS A 268 15.22 -1.59 9.16
C LYS A 268 16.02 -1.86 10.43
N PHE A 269 15.61 -1.29 11.56
CA PHE A 269 16.25 -1.50 12.86
C PHE A 269 16.07 -2.94 13.36
N HIS A 270 14.85 -3.47 13.26
CA HIS A 270 14.49 -4.81 13.73
C HIS A 270 14.92 -5.93 12.78
N GLY A 271 14.93 -5.66 11.47
CA GLY A 271 15.37 -6.56 10.40
C GLY A 271 14.24 -7.14 9.54
N HIS A 272 12.98 -7.09 9.98
CA HIS A 272 11.80 -7.51 9.22
C HIS A 272 10.52 -6.88 9.77
N LEU A 273 9.43 -6.95 9.00
CA LEU A 273 8.09 -6.62 9.48
C LEU A 273 7.44 -7.88 10.07
N CYS A 274 6.95 -7.80 11.30
CA CYS A 274 6.15 -8.84 11.95
C CYS A 274 4.97 -8.21 12.70
N ASP A 275 3.98 -9.04 13.06
CA ASP A 275 2.78 -8.60 13.78
C ASP A 275 3.12 -7.89 15.09
N GLY A 276 4.06 -8.43 15.86
CA GLY A 276 4.54 -7.85 17.12
C GLY A 276 5.13 -6.45 16.95
N LEU A 277 5.79 -6.17 15.81
CA LEU A 277 6.36 -4.86 15.51
C LEU A 277 5.26 -3.83 15.23
N VAL A 278 4.23 -4.21 14.44
CA VAL A 278 3.10 -3.33 14.13
C VAL A 278 2.21 -3.09 15.35
N VAL A 279 1.92 -4.15 16.12
CA VAL A 279 1.22 -4.04 17.42
C VAL A 279 1.96 -3.09 18.34
N GLY A 280 3.27 -3.28 18.50
CA GLY A 280 4.09 -2.44 19.35
C GLY A 280 4.10 -0.98 18.88
N HIS A 281 4.35 -0.75 17.60
CA HIS A 281 4.46 0.58 17.01
C HIS A 281 3.18 1.39 17.17
N LEU A 282 2.04 0.83 16.77
CA LEU A 282 0.74 1.51 16.85
C LEU A 282 0.30 1.73 18.29
N ALA A 283 0.48 0.74 19.18
CA ALA A 283 0.19 0.91 20.60
C ALA A 283 1.03 2.02 21.23
N LEU A 284 2.33 2.03 20.92
CA LEU A 284 3.25 3.02 21.47
C LEU A 284 2.95 4.44 20.94
N GLN A 285 2.56 4.55 19.67
CA GLN A 285 2.13 5.81 19.07
C GLN A 285 0.92 6.40 19.81
N GLU A 286 -0.12 5.60 20.09
CA GLU A 286 -1.28 6.04 20.87
C GLU A 286 -0.88 6.51 22.28
N ALA A 287 0.00 5.76 22.95
CA ALA A 287 0.47 6.12 24.28
C ALA A 287 1.29 7.43 24.29
N LEU A 288 2.12 7.64 23.26
CA LEU A 288 2.93 8.84 23.12
C LEU A 288 2.08 10.06 22.76
N ASN A 289 1.03 9.90 21.95
CA ASN A 289 0.07 10.98 21.65
C ASN A 289 -0.63 11.48 22.92
N GLU A 290 -0.98 10.58 23.84
CA GLU A 290 -1.57 10.94 25.15
C GLU A 290 -0.54 11.63 26.08
N LEU A 291 0.74 11.30 25.94
CA LEU A 291 1.82 11.83 26.78
C LEU A 291 2.40 13.16 26.25
N TYR A 292 2.33 13.36 24.94
CA TYR A 292 2.80 14.52 24.17
C TYR A 292 1.68 15.00 23.23
N PRO A 293 0.65 15.71 23.75
CA PRO A 293 -0.51 16.13 22.97
C PRO A 293 -0.20 17.18 21.88
N ASP A 294 0.97 17.80 21.93
CA ASP A 294 1.49 18.69 20.86
C ASP A 294 2.14 17.91 19.70
N GLY A 295 2.25 16.59 19.83
CA GLY A 295 2.76 15.67 18.81
C GLY A 295 4.28 15.67 18.65
N LEU A 296 5.04 16.41 19.49
CA LEU A 296 6.50 16.39 19.48
C LEU A 296 7.03 15.58 20.67
N ILE A 297 7.53 14.38 20.39
CA ILE A 297 7.99 13.45 21.41
C ILE A 297 9.41 13.79 21.85
N ASP A 298 9.58 14.20 23.11
CA ASP A 298 10.90 14.39 23.72
C ASP A 298 11.47 13.05 24.22
N ARG A 299 12.37 12.47 23.43
CA ARG A 299 13.02 11.18 23.72
C ARG A 299 13.98 11.25 24.90
N THR A 300 14.46 12.45 25.25
CA THR A 300 15.34 12.64 26.42
C THR A 300 14.58 12.63 27.74
N ASN A 301 13.26 12.87 27.68
CA ASN A 301 12.36 12.97 28.83
C ASN A 301 11.38 11.79 28.94
N THR A 302 11.44 10.84 28.02
CA THR A 302 10.58 9.64 28.01
C THR A 302 11.30 8.45 28.66
N ARG A 303 10.60 7.72 29.53
CA ARG A 303 11.02 6.40 30.00
C ARG A 303 9.90 5.38 29.86
N ILE A 304 10.25 4.11 29.66
CA ILE A 304 9.31 3.07 29.26
C ILE A 304 9.62 1.70 29.86
N VAL A 305 8.57 0.98 30.23
CA VAL A 305 8.59 -0.44 30.60
C VAL A 305 7.92 -1.23 29.48
N SER A 306 8.55 -2.32 29.04
CA SER A 306 8.02 -3.20 28.00
C SER A 306 7.73 -4.60 28.53
N GLN A 307 6.70 -5.26 28.00
CA GLN A 307 6.58 -6.72 28.09
C GLN A 307 7.78 -7.40 27.41
N PRO A 308 8.17 -8.63 27.81
CA PRO A 308 9.36 -9.33 27.34
C PRO A 308 9.14 -9.97 25.96
N SER A 309 8.95 -9.14 24.94
CA SER A 309 8.89 -9.55 23.53
C SER A 309 9.99 -8.81 22.77
N PRO A 310 10.85 -9.49 21.98
CA PRO A 310 11.90 -8.86 21.19
C PRO A 310 11.37 -7.70 20.32
N CYS A 311 10.23 -7.91 19.67
CA CYS A 311 9.62 -6.88 18.82
C CYS A 311 9.18 -5.67 19.63
N LEU A 312 8.50 -5.88 20.77
CA LEU A 312 8.05 -4.79 21.64
C LEU A 312 9.24 -4.02 22.24
N THR A 313 10.30 -4.73 22.64
CA THR A 313 11.49 -4.08 23.21
C THR A 313 12.21 -3.22 22.18
N ASP A 314 12.29 -3.66 20.93
CA ASP A 314 12.90 -2.89 19.85
C ASP A 314 12.07 -1.64 19.54
N VAL A 315 10.75 -1.77 19.47
CA VAL A 315 9.83 -0.62 19.34
C VAL A 315 10.06 0.38 20.49
N ALA A 316 10.08 -0.12 21.73
CA ALA A 316 10.24 0.72 22.92
C ALA A 316 11.54 1.52 22.87
N ILE A 317 12.67 0.87 22.62
CA ILE A 317 13.99 1.51 22.62
C ILE A 317 14.14 2.46 21.44
N TYR A 318 13.76 2.03 20.24
CA TYR A 318 13.91 2.81 19.02
C TYR A 318 13.08 4.10 19.10
N THR A 319 11.78 3.97 19.35
CA THR A 319 10.84 5.10 19.31
C THR A 319 11.05 6.07 20.46
N THR A 320 11.23 5.58 21.70
CA THR A 320 11.36 6.47 22.86
C THR A 320 12.78 6.99 23.08
N GLY A 321 13.80 6.36 22.49
CA GLY A 321 15.21 6.68 22.77
C GLY A 321 15.69 6.18 24.14
N ALA A 322 14.84 5.49 24.88
CA ALA A 322 15.16 4.97 26.20
C ALA A 322 16.32 3.97 26.15
N ARG A 323 17.14 3.97 27.21
CA ARG A 323 18.34 3.15 27.31
C ARG A 323 18.41 2.50 28.69
N TYR A 324 18.92 1.28 28.70
CA TYR A 324 19.31 0.59 29.93
C TYR A 324 20.31 1.42 30.76
N GLN A 325 21.38 1.92 30.12
CA GLN A 325 22.46 2.66 30.79
C GLN A 325 22.02 3.97 31.46
N PHE A 326 20.87 4.52 31.04
CA PHE A 326 20.30 5.75 31.59
C PHE A 326 19.15 5.48 32.56
N ASN A 327 18.86 4.21 32.85
CA ASN A 327 17.73 3.79 33.67
C ASN A 327 16.40 4.37 33.17
N THR A 328 16.22 4.44 31.85
CA THR A 328 14.98 4.89 31.20
C THR A 328 14.24 3.75 30.49
N PHE A 329 14.81 2.54 30.47
CA PHE A 329 14.22 1.34 29.90
C PHE A 329 14.44 0.13 30.82
N TYR A 330 13.39 -0.66 31.02
CA TYR A 330 13.51 -2.03 31.50
C TYR A 330 12.34 -2.89 31.02
N VAL A 331 12.48 -4.20 31.20
CA VAL A 331 11.49 -5.21 30.83
C VAL A 331 10.84 -5.78 32.08
N SER A 332 9.52 -5.94 32.07
CA SER A 332 8.79 -6.57 33.18
C SER A 332 7.54 -7.29 32.68
N LYS A 333 7.21 -8.41 33.31
CA LYS A 333 5.93 -9.11 33.13
C LYS A 333 4.81 -8.50 33.98
N ASP A 334 5.17 -7.72 34.99
CA ASP A 334 4.26 -7.21 36.02
C ASP A 334 3.51 -5.93 35.59
N ILE A 335 3.56 -5.58 34.30
CA ILE A 335 2.78 -4.48 33.74
C ILE A 335 1.48 -4.99 33.13
N ASP A 336 0.37 -4.30 33.40
CA ASP A 336 -0.94 -4.61 32.86
C ASP A 336 -1.11 -3.97 31.47
N GLY A 337 -0.29 -4.37 30.50
CA GLY A 337 -0.32 -3.82 29.15
C GLY A 337 0.88 -4.22 28.32
N LEU A 338 0.97 -3.70 27.10
CA LEU A 338 2.12 -3.88 26.22
C LEU A 338 3.29 -3.02 26.71
N PHE A 339 2.98 -1.77 27.07
CA PHE A 339 3.92 -0.79 27.59
C PHE A 339 3.32 0.05 28.71
N THR A 340 4.19 0.49 29.63
CA THR A 340 3.92 1.61 30.54
C THR A 340 4.97 2.69 30.30
N LEU A 341 4.54 3.89 29.90
CA LEU A 341 5.39 5.03 29.63
C LEU A 341 5.26 6.05 30.76
N GLN A 342 6.31 6.85 30.97
CA GLN A 342 6.26 7.99 31.85
C GLN A 342 7.10 9.15 31.33
N ARG A 343 6.55 10.35 31.42
CA ARG A 343 7.32 11.60 31.30
C ARG A 343 8.05 11.88 32.60
N MET A 344 9.37 12.04 32.52
CA MET A 344 10.20 12.14 33.72
C MET A 344 10.03 13.47 34.45
N ASP A 345 9.77 14.56 33.73
CA ASP A 345 9.53 15.90 34.28
C ASP A 345 8.22 16.00 35.08
N THR A 346 7.11 15.53 34.50
CA THR A 346 5.75 15.67 35.04
C THR A 346 5.32 14.48 35.89
N LYS A 347 6.04 13.36 35.79
CA LYS A 347 5.65 12.05 36.34
C LYS A 347 4.34 11.49 35.78
N LYS A 348 3.69 12.13 34.80
CA LYS A 348 2.52 11.58 34.10
C LYS A 348 2.91 10.23 33.49
N ALA A 349 2.17 9.20 33.83
CA ALA A 349 2.40 7.84 33.37
C ALA A 349 1.15 7.29 32.69
N VAL A 350 1.33 6.56 31.60
CA VAL A 350 0.26 5.94 30.82
C VAL A 350 0.60 4.51 30.50
N THR A 351 -0.40 3.64 30.48
CA THR A 351 -0.27 2.24 30.10
C THR A 351 -1.15 2.00 28.88
N VAL A 352 -0.59 1.33 27.87
CA VAL A 352 -1.32 0.96 26.65
C VAL A 352 -1.55 -0.55 26.58
N ARG A 353 -2.79 -0.91 26.26
CA ARG A 353 -3.26 -2.30 26.09
C ARG A 353 -3.82 -2.49 24.70
N MET A 354 -3.67 -3.69 24.16
CA MET A 354 -4.45 -4.11 22.99
C MET A 354 -5.85 -4.52 23.44
N ASN A 355 -6.87 -4.05 22.72
CA ASN A 355 -8.27 -4.33 23.04
C ASN A 355 -8.60 -5.80 22.82
N LYS A 356 -9.50 -6.33 23.65
CA LYS A 356 -9.91 -7.74 23.57
C LYS A 356 -10.59 -8.02 22.23
N GLY A 357 -10.15 -9.09 21.56
CA GLY A 357 -10.73 -9.54 20.29
C GLY A 357 -10.11 -8.93 19.04
N VAL A 358 -9.15 -8.01 19.19
CA VAL A 358 -8.37 -7.46 18.07
C VAL A 358 -7.49 -8.54 17.44
N LYS A 359 -6.69 -9.24 18.26
CA LYS A 359 -5.87 -10.36 17.79
C LYS A 359 -6.70 -11.65 17.70
N PRO A 360 -6.69 -12.36 16.56
CA PRO A 360 -7.33 -13.66 16.43
C PRO A 360 -6.75 -14.68 17.41
N LYS A 361 -7.61 -15.37 18.19
CA LYS A 361 -7.20 -16.35 19.21
C LYS A 361 -6.36 -17.51 18.66
N GLU A 362 -6.57 -17.88 17.40
CA GLU A 362 -5.83 -18.96 16.77
C GLU A 362 -4.35 -18.60 16.57
N ILE A 363 -4.02 -17.31 16.35
CA ILE A 363 -2.62 -16.85 16.31
C ILE A 363 -1.94 -17.11 17.65
N ASP A 364 -2.59 -16.78 18.77
CA ASP A 364 -2.00 -17.02 20.10
C ASP A 364 -1.83 -18.51 20.40
N LYS A 365 -2.80 -19.35 20.00
CA LYS A 365 -2.75 -20.80 20.19
C LYS A 365 -1.60 -21.43 19.38
N LEU A 366 -1.48 -21.10 18.10
CA LEU A 366 -0.41 -21.60 17.24
C LEU A 366 0.95 -21.02 17.64
N GLY A 367 1.00 -19.74 17.99
CA GLY A 367 2.20 -19.08 18.50
C GLY A 367 2.75 -19.74 19.77
N ALA A 368 1.87 -20.16 20.69
CA ALA A 368 2.29 -20.91 21.88
C ALA A 368 2.93 -22.26 21.54
N LEU A 369 2.44 -22.97 20.50
CA LEU A 369 3.06 -24.19 20.00
C LEU A 369 4.38 -23.91 19.29
N ALA A 370 4.44 -22.81 18.52
CA ALA A 370 5.66 -22.38 17.83
C ALA A 370 6.78 -22.06 18.82
N VAL A 371 6.47 -21.38 19.94
CA VAL A 371 7.43 -21.10 21.02
C VAL A 371 7.93 -22.37 21.70
N LYS A 372 7.14 -23.44 21.74
CA LYS A 372 7.60 -24.75 22.24
C LYS A 372 8.38 -25.57 21.21
N GLY A 373 8.46 -25.09 19.96
CA GLY A 373 9.01 -25.87 18.86
C GLY A 373 8.10 -27.02 18.39
N GLU A 374 6.86 -27.10 18.90
CA GLU A 374 5.92 -28.20 18.65
C GLU A 374 5.11 -28.03 17.36
N LEU A 375 5.12 -26.83 16.76
CA LEU A 375 4.32 -26.54 15.57
C LEU A 375 4.97 -27.09 14.27
N PRO A 376 4.28 -27.92 13.47
CA PRO A 376 4.81 -28.42 12.19
C PRO A 376 5.15 -27.32 11.18
N ALA A 377 6.04 -27.61 10.22
CA ALA A 377 6.52 -26.64 9.23
C ALA A 377 5.39 -25.95 8.43
N CYS A 378 4.42 -26.72 7.93
CA CYS A 378 3.31 -26.14 7.16
C CYS A 378 2.35 -25.32 8.04
N ASP A 379 2.24 -25.64 9.32
CA ASP A 379 1.45 -24.85 10.26
C ASP A 379 2.18 -23.57 10.70
N LEU A 380 3.52 -23.54 10.65
CA LEU A 380 4.30 -22.29 10.78
C LEU A 380 4.05 -21.35 9.61
N ASP A 381 4.02 -21.86 8.37
CA ASP A 381 3.69 -21.04 7.20
C ASP A 381 2.25 -20.50 7.28
N LYS A 382 1.32 -21.31 7.80
CA LYS A 382 -0.06 -20.90 8.05
C LYS A 382 -0.14 -19.83 9.14
N LEU A 383 0.56 -20.02 10.26
CA LEU A 383 0.66 -19.03 11.33
C LEU A 383 1.20 -17.71 10.79
N LYS A 384 2.29 -17.74 10.03
CA LYS A 384 2.88 -16.54 9.42
C LYS A 384 1.86 -15.81 8.56
N LYS A 385 1.11 -16.52 7.70
CA LYS A 385 0.08 -15.90 6.87
C LYS A 385 -0.99 -15.22 7.72
N MET A 386 -1.43 -15.85 8.81
CA MET A 386 -2.41 -15.27 9.72
C MET A 386 -1.88 -14.01 10.44
N GLU A 387 -0.59 -13.99 10.80
CA GLU A 387 0.09 -12.82 11.36
C GLU A 387 0.25 -11.69 10.34
N ASP A 388 0.53 -12.02 9.08
CA ASP A 388 0.59 -11.05 7.97
C ASP A 388 -0.80 -10.42 7.73
N ASP A 389 -1.86 -11.24 7.65
CA ASP A 389 -3.25 -10.77 7.47
C ASP A 389 -3.71 -9.89 8.66
N PHE A 390 -3.31 -10.26 9.88
CA PHE A 390 -3.57 -9.46 11.09
C PHE A 390 -2.82 -8.12 11.04
N THR A 391 -1.58 -8.12 10.56
CA THR A 391 -0.78 -6.91 10.39
C THR A 391 -1.45 -5.92 9.43
N GLU A 392 -1.91 -6.40 8.26
CA GLU A 392 -2.64 -5.54 7.32
C GLU A 392 -3.95 -5.01 7.90
N THR A 393 -4.64 -5.82 8.73
CA THR A 393 -5.84 -5.36 9.46
C THR A 393 -5.51 -4.20 10.41
N LEU A 394 -4.44 -4.31 11.21
CA LEU A 394 -4.02 -3.23 12.11
C LEU A 394 -3.61 -1.97 11.36
N LEU A 395 -2.86 -2.11 10.25
CA LEU A 395 -2.43 -0.99 9.43
C LEU A 395 -3.58 -0.33 8.65
N SER A 396 -4.75 -0.95 8.59
CA SER A 396 -5.93 -0.42 7.87
C SER A 396 -7.09 0.00 8.79
N THR A 397 -6.94 -0.16 10.10
CA THR A 397 -7.97 0.16 11.09
C THR A 397 -7.50 1.25 12.04
N ASP A 398 -8.43 2.11 12.46
CA ASP A 398 -8.15 3.18 13.42
C ASP A 398 -7.51 2.62 14.72
N PRO A 399 -6.27 3.02 15.06
CA PRO A 399 -5.57 2.52 16.24
C PRO A 399 -6.34 2.73 17.55
N GLY A 400 -7.13 3.81 17.67
CA GLY A 400 -7.94 4.06 18.86
C GLY A 400 -9.05 3.02 19.09
N LYS A 401 -9.41 2.23 18.08
CA LYS A 401 -10.32 1.07 18.21
C LYS A 401 -9.57 -0.20 18.61
N ASN A 402 -8.28 -0.27 18.32
CA ASN A 402 -7.44 -1.44 18.55
C ASN A 402 -6.71 -1.40 19.90
N PHE A 403 -6.45 -0.21 20.41
CA PHE A 403 -5.69 0.01 21.64
C PHE A 403 -6.47 0.89 22.62
N THR A 404 -6.22 0.68 23.91
CA THR A 404 -6.71 1.55 24.98
C THR A 404 -5.51 2.08 25.74
N VAL A 405 -5.42 3.41 25.85
CA VAL A 405 -4.46 4.11 26.71
C VAL A 405 -5.17 4.54 27.99
N SER A 406 -4.58 4.22 29.14
CA SER A 406 -5.09 4.63 30.45
C SER A 406 -4.01 5.31 31.26
N GLU A 407 -4.34 6.40 31.94
CA GLU A 407 -3.45 6.98 32.96
C GLU A 407 -3.15 5.95 34.06
N THR A 408 -1.89 5.90 34.50
CA THR A 408 -1.43 5.00 35.56
C THR A 408 -1.14 5.81 36.81
N THR A 409 -2.12 5.89 37.70
CA THR A 409 -1.97 6.53 39.01
C THR A 409 -1.01 5.71 39.87
N ASP A 410 -0.13 6.38 40.63
CA ASP A 410 0.85 5.76 41.54
C ASP A 410 1.92 4.88 40.86
N PHE A 411 2.20 5.09 39.58
CA PHE A 411 3.28 4.37 38.90
C PHE A 411 4.65 4.60 39.56
N LYS A 412 5.27 3.51 40.02
CA LYS A 412 6.61 3.50 40.61
C LYS A 412 7.62 2.91 39.61
N TRP A 413 8.63 3.70 39.27
CA TRP A 413 9.74 3.22 38.46
C TRP A 413 10.64 2.28 39.27
N SER A 414 10.60 0.98 38.95
CA SER A 414 11.34 -0.06 39.65
C SER A 414 12.04 -0.98 38.64
N PRO A 415 13.24 -0.59 38.16
CA PRO A 415 13.95 -1.37 37.16
C PRO A 415 14.33 -2.75 37.70
N VAL A 416 13.98 -3.79 36.95
CA VAL A 416 14.32 -5.18 37.29
C VAL A 416 15.53 -5.60 36.47
N LEU A 417 16.63 -5.94 37.15
CA LEU A 417 17.85 -6.48 36.52
C LEU A 417 17.76 -8.01 36.44
N LYS A 418 16.91 -8.52 35.54
CA LYS A 418 16.82 -9.96 35.24
C LYS A 418 16.88 -10.18 33.72
N ASN A 419 17.66 -11.18 33.31
CA ASN A 419 17.91 -11.56 31.92
C ASN A 419 17.54 -13.02 31.63
N ASP A 420 16.52 -13.54 32.32
CA ASP A 420 16.05 -14.93 32.27
C ASP A 420 14.89 -15.15 31.27
N PHE A 421 14.73 -14.24 30.29
CA PHE A 421 13.74 -14.38 29.23
C PHE A 421 14.25 -15.28 28.09
N ILE A 422 13.35 -16.11 27.54
CA ILE A 422 13.66 -17.01 26.43
C ILE A 422 13.81 -16.19 25.14
N LYS A 423 14.85 -16.48 24.35
CA LYS A 423 15.10 -15.86 23.06
C LYS A 423 14.22 -16.48 21.96
N THR A 424 13.01 -15.94 21.79
CA THR A 424 11.94 -16.57 20.97
C THR A 424 12.17 -16.49 19.46
N ASP A 425 12.93 -15.51 18.97
CA ASP A 425 13.20 -15.23 17.55
C ASP A 425 14.05 -16.29 16.84
N ILE A 426 14.74 -17.15 17.59
CA ILE A 426 15.62 -18.19 17.03
C ILE A 426 15.13 -19.62 17.25
N LEU A 427 13.98 -19.81 17.91
CA LEU A 427 13.54 -21.14 18.37
C LEU A 427 13.25 -22.11 17.22
N ASN A 428 12.79 -21.60 16.08
CA ASN A 428 12.41 -22.39 14.92
C ASN A 428 13.37 -22.20 13.72
N LYS A 429 14.57 -21.63 13.94
CA LYS A 429 15.47 -21.21 12.85
C LYS A 429 15.93 -22.37 11.94
N ASP A 430 15.99 -23.59 12.47
CA ASP A 430 16.51 -24.78 11.78
C ASP A 430 15.38 -25.69 11.24
N LYS A 431 14.10 -25.26 11.33
CA LYS A 431 12.99 -26.04 10.77
C LYS A 431 12.97 -25.96 9.24
N GLU A 432 12.76 -27.11 8.62
CA GLU A 432 12.62 -27.21 7.15
C GLU A 432 11.38 -26.44 6.66
N LYS A 433 11.45 -25.89 5.45
CA LYS A 433 10.31 -25.23 4.80
C LYS A 433 9.23 -26.27 4.44
N CYS A 434 7.96 -25.88 4.49
CA CYS A 434 6.88 -26.76 4.07
C CYS A 434 7.06 -27.22 2.61
N ASN A 435 7.15 -28.54 2.42
CA ASN A 435 7.28 -29.13 1.09
C ASN A 435 5.88 -29.36 0.51
N LYS A 436 5.47 -28.52 -0.45
CA LYS A 436 4.09 -28.49 -1.01
C LYS A 436 3.64 -29.81 -1.66
N ASN A 437 4.57 -30.74 -1.94
CA ASN A 437 4.28 -32.03 -2.56
C ASN A 437 3.74 -33.11 -1.60
N ASN A 438 3.71 -32.86 -0.28
CA ASN A 438 3.22 -33.81 0.72
C ASN A 438 1.86 -33.41 1.36
N GLN A 439 1.11 -32.49 0.74
CA GLN A 439 -0.26 -32.20 1.17
C GLN A 439 -1.21 -33.30 0.66
N GLY A 440 -1.22 -34.44 1.35
CA GLY A 440 -2.12 -35.55 1.06
C GLY A 440 -1.57 -36.91 1.46
N LYS A 441 -1.46 -37.16 2.77
CA LYS A 441 -1.60 -38.48 3.38
C LYS A 441 -2.32 -38.35 4.71
#